data_AF-A0A368FMZ5-F1
#
_entry.id   AF-A0A368FMZ5-F1
#
_cell.length_a   1.000
_cell.length_b   1.000
_cell.length_c   1.000
_cell.angle_alpha   90.00
_cell.angle_beta   90.00
_cell.angle_gamma   90.00
#
_symmetry.space_group_name_H-M   'P 1'
#
loop_
_entity.id
_entity.type
_entity.pdbx_description
1 polymer ?
#
loop_
_entity_poly.entity_id
_entity_poly.type
_entity_poly.pdbx_seq_one_letter_code
_entity_poly.pdbx_strand_id
1 'polypeptide(L)'
;MDEFRERISNTLRIEDNKLVRELLAETIGTFFLLLIGTAANIQAAASDGGNMTSCHIAWGIGFMFAVYLAASVSGAHLNPAISLAQCVLGNIPMWKVFLYSIAQLIGAYLGTALIGTAANIQAAASDGGNMTSCHIAWGIGFMFAVYLAASVSGAHLNPAISLAQCVLGNIPMWKVFLYSIAQLIGAYLGTAVSYFGHHDDLWKLDGGIRHVTGSQATAGLFATFPSPQMSVWGSLLDQIIGTAILAGLVCLITDKRHKIPPGFVPPLAGAIMSMVAMTFGANGGFAINPARDLGPRLFILCAGYGWEVFSAYGFYFWIPLVGPLIGALIGAWLYKLFVGLHGLNEDLDLTSKGYNDYMPRSQGILIGYDNTLSRTATNICVQRPPIDTRY
;
A
#
# COMPACT_ATOMS: atom_id res chain seq x y z
N MET A 1 8.87 35.48 -26.49
CA MET A 1 8.84 34.02 -26.22
C MET A 1 7.64 33.66 -25.35
N ASP A 2 7.27 34.52 -24.40
CA ASP A 2 6.11 34.30 -23.52
C ASP A 2 4.77 34.45 -24.26
N GLU A 3 4.61 35.44 -25.14
CA GLU A 3 3.37 35.65 -25.91
C GLU A 3 3.04 34.47 -26.85
N PHE A 4 4.06 33.84 -27.44
CA PHE A 4 3.89 32.63 -28.27
C PHE A 4 3.51 31.41 -27.43
N ARG A 5 4.14 31.23 -26.26
CA ARG A 5 3.79 30.17 -25.30
C ARG A 5 2.38 30.35 -24.78
N GLU A 6 1.96 31.57 -24.50
CA GLU A 6 0.63 31.90 -23.99
C GLU A 6 -0.45 31.67 -25.05
N ARG A 7 -0.16 32.03 -26.31
CA ARG A 7 -1.07 31.78 -27.44
C ARG A 7 -1.26 30.29 -27.73
N ILE A 8 -0.18 29.49 -27.65
CA ILE A 8 -0.26 28.01 -27.76
C ILE A 8 -1.01 27.43 -26.57
N SER A 9 -0.70 27.86 -25.35
CA SER A 9 -1.36 27.41 -24.13
C SER A 9 -2.87 27.67 -24.22
N ASN A 10 -3.30 28.89 -24.53
CA ASN A 10 -4.72 29.24 -24.65
C ASN A 10 -5.43 28.48 -25.77
N THR A 11 -4.72 28.02 -26.81
CA THR A 11 -5.31 27.21 -27.90
C THR A 11 -5.43 25.73 -27.52
N LEU A 12 -4.49 25.18 -26.74
CA LEU A 12 -4.44 23.75 -26.40
C LEU A 12 -5.04 23.42 -25.03
N ARG A 13 -5.25 24.43 -24.18
CA ARG A 13 -5.73 24.25 -22.81
C ARG A 13 -7.21 23.89 -22.82
N ILE A 14 -7.51 22.68 -22.36
CA ILE A 14 -8.87 22.18 -22.21
C ILE A 14 -9.28 22.48 -20.77
N GLU A 15 -10.07 23.53 -20.54
CA GLU A 15 -10.61 23.87 -19.22
C GLU A 15 -12.05 23.36 -19.03
N ASP A 16 -12.84 23.40 -20.10
CA ASP A 16 -14.29 23.26 -20.04
C ASP A 16 -14.77 21.80 -19.92
N ASN A 17 -13.95 20.82 -20.30
CA ASN A 17 -14.35 19.43 -20.34
C ASN A 17 -13.51 18.54 -19.40
N LYS A 18 -14.00 18.37 -18.17
CA LYS A 18 -13.38 17.52 -17.15
C LYS A 18 -13.15 16.09 -17.64
N LEU A 19 -14.12 15.49 -18.34
CA LEU A 19 -14.03 14.11 -18.82
C LEU A 19 -12.89 13.94 -19.83
N VAL A 20 -12.73 14.87 -20.78
CA VAL A 20 -11.65 14.80 -21.76
C VAL A 20 -10.28 14.87 -21.08
N ARG A 21 -10.13 15.74 -20.08
CA ARG A 21 -8.89 15.84 -19.29
C ARG A 21 -8.59 14.56 -18.53
N GLU A 22 -9.60 13.94 -17.94
CA GLU A 22 -9.49 12.66 -17.25
C GLU A 22 -9.06 11.55 -18.21
N LEU A 23 -9.68 11.44 -19.39
CA LEU A 23 -9.32 10.43 -20.40
C LEU A 23 -7.90 10.63 -20.95
N LEU A 24 -7.46 11.88 -21.15
CA LEU A 24 -6.07 12.18 -21.53
C LEU A 24 -5.08 11.79 -20.43
N ALA A 25 -5.43 12.05 -19.17
CA ALA A 25 -4.61 11.66 -18.01
C ALA A 25 -4.51 10.13 -17.85
N GLU A 26 -5.61 9.41 -18.02
CA GLU A 26 -5.64 7.94 -18.02
C GLU A 26 -4.84 7.36 -19.18
N THR A 27 -4.91 7.97 -20.37
CA THR A 27 -4.13 7.56 -21.56
C THR A 27 -2.64 7.78 -21.34
N ILE A 28 -2.22 8.97 -20.91
CA ILE A 28 -0.79 9.32 -20.77
C ILE A 28 -0.14 8.59 -19.58
N GLY A 29 -0.87 8.43 -18.47
CA GLY A 29 -0.39 7.67 -17.33
C GLY A 29 -0.20 6.20 -17.69
N THR A 30 -1.17 5.59 -18.38
CA THR A 30 -1.06 4.20 -18.82
C THR A 30 0.04 4.03 -19.88
N PHE A 31 0.19 5.01 -20.78
CA PHE A 31 1.30 5.05 -21.76
C PHE A 31 2.67 4.99 -21.09
N PHE A 32 2.97 5.88 -20.13
CA PHE A 32 4.27 5.91 -19.46
C PHE A 32 4.50 4.69 -18.56
N LEU A 33 3.45 4.22 -17.89
CA LEU A 33 3.49 2.98 -17.11
C LEU A 33 3.96 1.81 -17.98
N LEU A 34 3.27 1.58 -19.11
CA LEU A 34 3.57 0.46 -19.99
C LEU A 34 4.88 0.66 -20.75
N LEU A 35 5.23 1.89 -21.13
CA LEU A 35 6.48 2.20 -21.80
C LEU A 35 7.69 1.86 -20.92
N ILE A 36 7.72 2.38 -19.69
CA ILE A 36 8.85 2.19 -18.77
C ILE A 36 8.91 0.74 -18.29
N GLY A 37 7.76 0.16 -17.94
CA GLY A 37 7.68 -1.23 -17.54
C GLY A 37 8.16 -2.17 -18.65
N THR A 38 7.73 -1.97 -19.89
CA THR A 38 8.14 -2.84 -20.99
C THR A 38 9.59 -2.63 -21.39
N ALA A 39 10.10 -1.39 -21.39
CA ALA A 39 11.52 -1.09 -21.62
C ALA A 39 12.43 -1.78 -20.59
N ALA A 40 12.00 -1.78 -19.34
CA ALA A 40 12.70 -2.41 -18.23
C ALA A 40 12.84 -3.93 -18.43
N ASN A 41 11.83 -4.60 -18.98
CA ASN A 41 11.91 -6.04 -19.28
C ASN A 41 12.87 -6.32 -20.43
N ILE A 42 12.79 -5.53 -21.52
CA ILE A 42 13.70 -5.68 -22.66
C ILE A 42 15.15 -5.47 -22.22
N GLN A 43 15.42 -4.43 -21.43
CA GLN A 43 16.75 -4.12 -20.93
C GLN A 43 17.30 -5.22 -20.01
N ALA A 44 16.43 -5.83 -19.19
CA ALA A 44 16.82 -6.95 -18.35
C ALA A 44 17.09 -8.23 -19.16
N ALA A 45 16.38 -8.43 -20.26
CA ALA A 45 16.50 -9.63 -21.09
C ALA A 45 17.61 -9.55 -22.16
N ALA A 46 17.91 -8.36 -22.70
CA ALA A 46 18.72 -8.21 -23.91
C ALA A 46 20.17 -7.73 -23.65
N SER A 47 20.52 -7.35 -22.42
CA SER A 47 21.82 -6.74 -22.12
C SER A 47 22.72 -7.63 -21.28
N ASP A 48 24.02 -7.65 -21.61
CA ASP A 48 25.04 -8.29 -20.78
C ASP A 48 25.09 -7.61 -19.41
N GLY A 49 24.71 -8.34 -18.36
CA GLY A 49 24.54 -7.81 -17.00
C GLY A 49 23.15 -7.24 -16.68
N GLY A 50 22.19 -7.38 -17.59
CA GLY A 50 20.77 -7.14 -17.33
C GLY A 50 20.29 -8.00 -16.15
N ASN A 51 19.51 -7.40 -15.25
CA ASN A 51 19.04 -8.09 -14.06
C ASN A 51 17.61 -7.67 -13.72
N MET A 52 16.86 -8.60 -13.13
CA MET A 52 15.47 -8.34 -12.74
C MET A 52 15.34 -7.29 -11.64
N THR A 53 16.42 -6.94 -10.94
CA THR A 53 16.42 -5.88 -9.93
C THR A 53 16.22 -4.51 -10.57
N SER A 54 17.02 -4.16 -11.59
CA SER A 54 16.83 -2.91 -12.33
C SER A 54 15.48 -2.90 -13.04
N CYS A 55 15.01 -4.06 -13.49
CA CYS A 55 13.69 -4.22 -14.09
C CYS A 55 12.55 -3.82 -13.15
N HIS A 56 12.46 -4.45 -11.97
CA HIS A 56 11.39 -4.18 -11.00
C HIS A 56 11.47 -2.77 -10.41
N ILE A 57 12.69 -2.25 -10.20
CA ILE A 57 12.88 -0.85 -9.78
C ILE A 57 12.31 0.09 -10.85
N ALA A 58 12.60 -0.15 -12.12
CA ALA A 58 12.07 0.65 -13.22
C ALA A 58 10.54 0.53 -13.35
N TRP A 59 9.93 -0.65 -13.15
CA TRP A 59 8.47 -0.80 -13.08
C TRP A 59 7.85 0.03 -11.95
N GLY A 60 8.43 -0.05 -10.74
CA GLY A 60 7.95 0.71 -9.58
C GLY A 60 8.06 2.22 -9.78
N ILE A 61 9.19 2.69 -10.31
CA ILE A 61 9.42 4.10 -10.64
C ILE A 61 8.50 4.55 -11.78
N GLY A 62 8.32 3.72 -12.82
CA GLY A 62 7.42 4.01 -13.94
C GLY A 62 5.96 4.12 -13.52
N PHE A 63 5.49 3.21 -12.66
CA PHE A 63 4.16 3.30 -12.06
C PHE A 63 3.99 4.51 -11.16
N MET A 64 5.01 4.84 -10.35
CA MET A 64 5.00 6.04 -9.52
C MET A 64 4.82 7.31 -10.37
N PHE A 65 5.62 7.50 -11.43
CA PHE A 65 5.48 8.67 -12.30
C PHE A 65 4.15 8.69 -13.06
N ALA A 66 3.66 7.54 -13.51
CA ALA A 66 2.36 7.43 -14.14
C ALA A 66 1.22 7.86 -13.21
N VAL A 67 1.25 7.43 -11.94
CA VAL A 67 0.28 7.85 -10.92
C VAL A 67 0.41 9.35 -10.64
N TYR A 68 1.63 9.88 -10.44
CA TYR A 68 1.82 11.32 -10.22
C TYR A 68 1.30 12.18 -11.37
N LEU A 69 1.49 11.74 -12.62
CA LEU A 69 1.02 12.45 -13.80
C LEU A 69 -0.52 12.47 -13.89
N ALA A 70 -1.19 11.38 -13.48
CA ALA A 70 -2.61 11.19 -13.69
C ALA A 70 -3.50 11.51 -12.47
N ALA A 71 -2.97 11.43 -11.25
CA ALA A 71 -3.76 11.42 -10.01
C ALA A 71 -4.53 12.71 -9.76
N SER A 72 -3.91 13.88 -10.02
CA SER A 72 -4.54 15.19 -9.81
C SER A 72 -5.68 15.49 -10.79
N VAL A 73 -5.78 14.73 -11.88
CA VAL A 73 -6.77 14.94 -12.94
C VAL A 73 -7.83 13.85 -12.94
N SER A 74 -7.42 12.58 -12.93
CA SER A 74 -8.29 11.42 -13.16
C SER A 74 -8.50 10.50 -11.96
N GLY A 75 -7.70 10.67 -10.90
CA GLY A 75 -7.59 9.69 -9.81
C GLY A 75 -6.59 8.57 -10.08
N ALA A 76 -5.92 8.57 -11.24
CA ALA A 76 -4.91 7.59 -11.66
C ALA A 76 -5.39 6.14 -11.55
N HIS A 77 -6.50 5.82 -12.21
CA HIS A 77 -6.99 4.45 -12.23
C HIS A 77 -6.04 3.55 -13.02
N LEU A 78 -5.56 4.03 -14.17
CA LEU A 78 -4.53 3.45 -15.05
C LEU A 78 -4.70 1.97 -15.41
N ASN A 79 -5.88 1.42 -15.13
CA ASN A 79 -6.20 0.01 -15.21
C ASN A 79 -7.75 -0.17 -15.18
N PRO A 80 -8.32 -0.92 -16.15
CA PRO A 80 -9.76 -1.19 -16.20
C PRO A 80 -10.32 -1.86 -14.94
N ALA A 81 -9.54 -2.73 -14.28
CA ALA A 81 -9.93 -3.38 -13.03
C ALA A 81 -10.01 -2.40 -11.87
N ILE A 82 -9.11 -1.40 -11.81
CA ILE A 82 -9.17 -0.35 -10.80
C ILE A 82 -10.37 0.57 -11.08
N SER A 83 -10.62 0.92 -12.34
CA SER A 83 -11.83 1.65 -12.74
C SER A 83 -13.12 0.91 -12.34
N LEU A 84 -13.18 -0.40 -12.58
CA LEU A 84 -14.31 -1.24 -12.17
C LEU A 84 -14.46 -1.30 -10.65
N ALA A 85 -13.35 -1.45 -9.91
CA ALA A 85 -13.37 -1.43 -8.45
C ALA A 85 -13.90 -0.10 -7.92
N GLN A 86 -13.47 1.03 -8.49
CA GLN A 86 -13.99 2.36 -8.13
C GLN A 86 -15.49 2.51 -8.46
N CYS A 87 -15.98 1.83 -9.49
CA CYS A 87 -17.42 1.78 -9.78
C CYS A 87 -18.20 0.95 -8.77
N VAL A 88 -17.67 -0.22 -8.38
CA VAL A 88 -18.29 -1.07 -7.33
C VAL A 88 -18.34 -0.35 -5.99
N LEU A 89 -17.32 0.46 -5.69
CA LEU A 89 -17.25 1.30 -4.49
C LEU A 89 -18.11 2.57 -4.57
N GLY A 90 -18.79 2.82 -5.70
CA GLY A 90 -19.67 3.98 -5.88
C GLY A 90 -18.97 5.30 -6.20
N ASN A 91 -17.65 5.28 -6.46
CA ASN A 91 -16.86 6.48 -6.71
C ASN A 91 -16.95 6.98 -8.17
N ILE A 92 -17.24 6.09 -9.13
CA ILE A 92 -17.52 6.46 -10.53
C ILE A 92 -18.70 5.66 -11.11
N PRO A 93 -19.44 6.21 -12.09
CA PRO A 93 -20.54 5.48 -12.74
C PRO A 93 -20.02 4.47 -13.78
N MET A 94 -20.79 3.40 -14.03
CA MET A 94 -20.41 2.29 -14.93
C MET A 94 -20.05 2.74 -16.36
N TRP A 95 -20.74 3.74 -16.91
CA TRP A 95 -20.42 4.27 -18.24
C TRP A 95 -19.02 4.89 -18.32
N LYS A 96 -18.53 5.45 -17.20
CA LYS A 96 -17.21 6.06 -17.10
C LYS A 96 -16.12 5.00 -17.02
N VAL A 97 -16.41 3.82 -16.45
CA VAL A 97 -15.52 2.65 -16.49
C VAL A 97 -15.22 2.26 -17.94
N PHE A 98 -16.25 2.23 -18.79
CA PHE A 98 -16.08 1.88 -20.20
C PHE A 98 -15.16 2.86 -20.92
N LEU A 99 -15.36 4.18 -20.74
CA LEU A 99 -14.52 5.19 -21.37
C LEU A 99 -13.09 5.21 -20.81
N TYR A 100 -12.91 5.06 -19.50
CA TYR A 100 -11.59 4.93 -18.88
C TYR A 100 -10.86 3.69 -19.42
N SER A 101 -11.58 2.57 -19.58
CA SER A 101 -10.99 1.34 -20.12
C SER A 101 -10.51 1.54 -21.56
N ILE A 102 -11.26 2.24 -22.40
CA ILE A 102 -10.81 2.59 -23.76
C ILE A 102 -9.57 3.48 -23.73
N ALA A 103 -9.56 4.54 -22.91
CA ALA A 103 -8.41 5.43 -22.76
C ALA A 103 -7.16 4.69 -22.26
N GLN A 104 -7.32 3.82 -21.27
CA GLN A 104 -6.26 2.97 -20.73
C GLN A 104 -5.75 1.97 -21.78
N LEU A 105 -6.63 1.34 -22.56
CA LEU A 105 -6.25 0.43 -23.64
C LEU A 105 -5.50 1.15 -24.77
N ILE A 106 -5.90 2.37 -25.12
CA ILE A 106 -5.18 3.21 -26.08
C ILE A 106 -3.79 3.57 -25.53
N GLY A 107 -3.71 4.02 -24.28
CA GLY A 107 -2.44 4.33 -23.62
C GLY A 107 -1.51 3.13 -23.54
N ALA A 108 -2.05 1.97 -23.15
CA ALA A 108 -1.32 0.71 -23.11
C ALA A 108 -0.83 0.29 -24.50
N TYR A 109 -1.71 0.28 -25.51
CA TYR A 109 -1.34 -0.04 -26.89
C TYR A 109 -0.26 0.89 -27.42
N LEU A 110 -0.36 2.21 -27.20
CA LEU A 110 0.67 3.17 -27.62
C LEU A 110 2.00 2.96 -26.88
N GLY A 111 1.96 2.65 -25.58
CA GLY A 111 3.15 2.39 -24.77
C GLY A 111 3.86 1.09 -25.17
N THR A 112 3.10 0.04 -25.47
CA THR A 112 3.62 -1.28 -25.88
C THR A 112 3.89 -1.38 -27.39
N ALA A 113 3.20 -0.66 -28.25
CA ALA A 113 3.50 -0.59 -29.68
C ALA A 113 4.82 0.17 -29.94
N LEU A 114 5.21 1.05 -29.02
CA LEU A 114 6.52 1.70 -29.04
C LEU A 114 7.64 0.76 -28.53
N ILE A 115 7.30 -0.26 -27.72
CA ILE A 115 8.26 -1.17 -27.08
C ILE A 115 7.63 -2.56 -26.97
N GLY A 116 7.94 -3.44 -27.91
CA GLY A 116 7.33 -4.77 -28.05
C GLY A 116 7.51 -5.71 -26.85
N THR A 117 6.37 -6.16 -26.31
CA THR A 117 6.04 -7.45 -25.63
C THR A 117 7.05 -8.17 -24.70
N ALA A 118 6.53 -8.54 -23.51
CA ALA A 118 6.89 -9.65 -22.59
C ALA A 118 7.60 -9.25 -21.27
N ALA A 119 6.92 -9.45 -20.13
CA ALA A 119 7.42 -9.13 -18.79
C ALA A 119 7.29 -10.30 -17.81
N ASN A 120 6.07 -10.82 -17.67
CA ASN A 120 5.75 -11.59 -16.47
C ASN A 120 6.14 -13.07 -16.55
N ILE A 121 6.25 -13.64 -17.75
CA ILE A 121 6.77 -15.01 -17.92
C ILE A 121 8.27 -15.06 -17.63
N GLN A 122 9.00 -13.93 -17.71
CA GLN A 122 10.46 -13.95 -17.56
C GLN A 122 10.89 -14.21 -16.12
N ALA A 123 10.35 -13.57 -15.09
CA ALA A 123 10.91 -13.70 -13.73
C ALA A 123 10.95 -15.15 -13.17
N ALA A 124 10.01 -16.03 -13.58
CA ALA A 124 10.02 -17.44 -13.23
C ALA A 124 10.67 -18.34 -14.30
N ALA A 125 10.80 -17.88 -15.54
CA ALA A 125 11.39 -18.62 -16.66
C ALA A 125 12.83 -18.23 -17.03
N SER A 126 13.34 -17.10 -16.51
CA SER A 126 14.56 -16.43 -16.97
C SER A 126 15.70 -16.62 -15.99
N ASP A 127 16.87 -16.90 -16.55
CA ASP A 127 18.15 -16.82 -15.88
C ASP A 127 18.41 -15.35 -15.41
N GLY A 128 18.03 -14.99 -14.16
CA GLY A 128 18.29 -13.64 -13.64
C GLY A 128 17.47 -13.10 -12.45
N GLY A 129 16.49 -13.84 -11.92
CA GLY A 129 15.76 -13.47 -10.69
C GLY A 129 16.64 -13.55 -9.43
N ASN A 130 16.50 -12.61 -8.48
CA ASN A 130 17.26 -12.65 -7.22
C ASN A 130 16.43 -12.14 -6.01
N MET A 131 16.84 -12.56 -4.81
CA MET A 131 16.11 -12.30 -3.56
C MET A 131 16.02 -10.81 -3.20
N THR A 132 17.02 -10.01 -3.59
CA THR A 132 17.03 -8.57 -3.37
C THR A 132 15.90 -7.87 -4.12
N SER A 133 15.66 -8.24 -5.38
CA SER A 133 14.56 -7.65 -6.15
C SER A 133 13.19 -8.01 -5.58
N CYS A 134 13.03 -9.23 -5.04
CA CYS A 134 11.84 -9.64 -4.31
C CYS A 134 11.60 -8.74 -3.08
N HIS A 135 12.62 -8.54 -2.24
CA HIS A 135 12.49 -7.73 -1.03
C HIS A 135 12.14 -6.26 -1.32
N ILE A 136 12.73 -5.67 -2.36
CA ILE A 136 12.40 -4.31 -2.80
C ILE A 136 10.95 -4.23 -3.32
N ALA A 137 10.51 -5.23 -4.09
CA ALA A 137 9.13 -5.29 -4.59
C ALA A 137 8.11 -5.39 -3.45
N TRP A 138 8.40 -6.16 -2.39
CA TRP A 138 7.57 -6.21 -1.18
C TRP A 138 7.41 -4.84 -0.53
N GLY A 139 8.48 -4.04 -0.43
CA GLY A 139 8.40 -2.70 0.12
C GLY A 139 7.64 -1.71 -0.75
N ILE A 140 7.83 -1.73 -2.08
CA ILE A 140 7.07 -0.88 -3.01
C ILE A 140 5.57 -1.25 -2.96
N GLY A 141 5.25 -2.55 -2.96
CA GLY A 141 3.86 -3.01 -2.82
C GLY A 141 3.24 -2.56 -1.51
N PHE A 142 3.98 -2.65 -0.40
CA PHE A 142 3.51 -2.18 0.91
C PHE A 142 3.31 -0.66 0.95
N MET A 143 4.21 0.14 0.35
CA MET A 143 4.03 1.59 0.20
C MET A 143 2.69 1.94 -0.46
N PHE A 144 2.37 1.30 -1.59
CA PHE A 144 1.11 1.58 -2.30
C PHE A 144 -0.13 1.04 -1.55
N ALA A 145 0.00 -0.08 -0.86
CA ALA A 145 -1.06 -0.57 0.02
C ALA A 145 -1.35 0.44 1.15
N VAL A 146 -0.31 1.09 1.70
CA VAL A 146 -0.47 2.17 2.68
C VAL A 146 -1.12 3.40 2.05
N TYR A 147 -0.68 3.85 0.87
CA TYR A 147 -1.36 4.95 0.15
C TYR A 147 -2.86 4.69 -0.04
N LEU A 148 -3.23 3.46 -0.39
CA LEU A 148 -4.62 3.08 -0.65
C LEU A 148 -5.48 3.04 0.62
N ALA A 149 -4.93 2.54 1.73
CA ALA A 149 -5.71 2.23 2.92
C ALA A 149 -5.61 3.27 4.05
N ALA A 150 -4.64 4.19 4.01
CA ALA A 150 -4.30 5.06 5.14
C ALA A 150 -5.42 6.03 5.50
N SER A 151 -6.06 6.66 4.51
CA SER A 151 -7.11 7.66 4.73
C SER A 151 -8.40 7.08 5.33
N VAL A 152 -8.64 5.78 5.16
CA VAL A 152 -9.88 5.11 5.60
C VAL A 152 -9.67 4.35 6.90
N SER A 153 -8.64 3.51 6.96
CA SER A 153 -8.44 2.55 8.06
C SER A 153 -7.21 2.82 8.93
N GLY A 154 -6.35 3.76 8.52
CA GLY A 154 -5.01 3.95 9.07
C GLY A 154 -3.96 2.98 8.50
N ALA A 155 -4.32 2.19 7.47
CA ALA A 155 -3.43 1.25 6.77
C ALA A 155 -2.67 0.28 7.71
N HIS A 156 -3.37 -0.32 8.68
CA HIS A 156 -2.72 -1.28 9.59
C HIS A 156 -2.15 -2.49 8.84
N LEU A 157 -2.93 -3.04 7.89
CA LEU A 157 -2.56 -4.12 6.96
C LEU A 157 -1.91 -5.37 7.60
N ASN A 158 -1.98 -5.49 8.92
CA ASN A 158 -1.27 -6.44 9.74
C ASN A 158 -1.98 -6.58 11.11
N PRO A 159 -2.40 -7.80 11.50
CA PRO A 159 -3.01 -8.05 12.81
C PRO A 159 -2.10 -7.63 13.98
N ALA A 160 -0.78 -7.80 13.86
CA ALA A 160 0.19 -7.43 14.89
C ALA A 160 0.27 -5.91 15.08
N ILE A 161 0.27 -5.14 13.99
CA ILE A 161 0.21 -3.68 14.05
C ILE A 161 -1.14 -3.24 14.63
N SER A 162 -2.25 -3.89 14.25
CA SER A 162 -3.57 -3.59 14.82
C SER A 162 -3.61 -3.80 16.34
N LEU A 163 -3.04 -4.90 16.82
CA LEU A 163 -2.91 -5.16 18.25
C LEU A 163 -2.03 -4.12 18.96
N ALA A 164 -0.89 -3.76 18.38
CA ALA A 164 -0.02 -2.71 18.93
C ALA A 164 -0.74 -1.36 19.03
N GLN A 165 -1.47 -0.95 17.98
CA GLN A 165 -2.28 0.27 17.98
C GLN A 165 -3.40 0.22 19.03
N CYS A 166 -3.97 -0.96 19.30
CA CYS A 166 -4.95 -1.13 20.37
C CYS A 166 -4.33 -0.94 21.76
N VAL A 167 -3.17 -1.55 22.01
CA VAL A 167 -2.46 -1.43 23.30
C VAL A 167 -1.95 0.00 23.54
N LEU A 168 -1.63 0.73 22.47
CA LEU A 168 -1.30 2.15 22.54
C LEU A 168 -2.51 3.06 22.78
N GLY A 169 -3.73 2.54 22.70
CA GLY A 169 -4.98 3.29 22.92
C GLY A 169 -5.56 3.96 21.67
N ASN A 170 -5.03 3.67 20.48
CA ASN A 170 -5.43 4.35 19.24
C ASN A 170 -6.68 3.72 18.60
N ILE A 171 -6.92 2.41 18.82
CA ILE A 171 -8.13 1.71 18.37
C ILE A 171 -8.70 0.82 19.48
N PRO A 172 -10.02 0.58 19.52
CA PRO A 172 -10.61 -0.38 20.45
C PRO A 172 -10.40 -1.84 19.99
N MET A 173 -10.40 -2.78 20.95
CA MET A 173 -10.10 -4.20 20.72
C MET A 173 -11.00 -4.87 19.66
N TRP A 174 -12.28 -4.49 19.58
CA TRP A 174 -13.19 -5.06 18.58
C TRP A 174 -12.78 -4.75 17.14
N LYS A 175 -12.13 -3.59 16.90
CA LYS A 175 -11.58 -3.26 15.57
C LYS A 175 -10.39 -4.14 15.23
N VAL A 176 -9.60 -4.59 16.21
CA VAL A 176 -8.48 -5.52 15.98
C VAL A 176 -9.00 -6.81 15.35
N PHE A 177 -10.09 -7.38 15.88
CA PHE A 177 -10.69 -8.59 15.32
C PHE A 177 -11.23 -8.38 13.91
N LEU A 178 -12.02 -7.32 13.69
CA LEU A 178 -12.57 -7.04 12.36
C LEU A 178 -11.48 -6.73 11.32
N TYR A 179 -10.47 -5.96 11.70
CA TYR A 179 -9.33 -5.66 10.83
C TYR A 179 -8.56 -6.93 10.50
N SER A 180 -8.34 -7.81 11.48
CA SER A 180 -7.63 -9.08 11.27
C SER A 180 -8.38 -9.99 10.31
N ILE A 181 -9.72 -10.08 10.41
CA ILE A 181 -10.55 -10.84 9.48
C ILE A 181 -10.46 -10.24 8.06
N ALA A 182 -10.62 -8.92 7.93
CA ALA A 182 -10.54 -8.26 6.63
C ALA A 182 -9.15 -8.42 5.98
N GLN A 183 -8.08 -8.31 6.77
CA GLN A 183 -6.70 -8.51 6.33
C GLN A 183 -6.46 -9.95 5.91
N LEU A 184 -7.00 -10.94 6.65
CA LEU A 184 -6.89 -12.35 6.31
C LEU A 184 -7.60 -12.68 4.99
N ILE A 185 -8.82 -12.17 4.81
CA ILE A 185 -9.59 -12.32 3.56
C ILE A 185 -8.83 -11.66 2.40
N GLY A 186 -8.32 -10.44 2.60
CA GLY A 186 -7.53 -9.73 1.59
C GLY A 186 -6.28 -10.49 1.19
N ALA A 187 -5.55 -11.06 2.16
CA ALA A 187 -4.36 -11.87 1.89
C ALA A 187 -4.71 -13.18 1.16
N TYR A 188 -5.77 -13.88 1.57
CA TYR A 188 -6.28 -15.08 0.89
C TYR A 188 -6.64 -14.79 -0.59
N LEU A 189 -7.42 -13.74 -0.84
CA LEU A 189 -7.83 -13.35 -2.19
C LEU A 189 -6.65 -12.83 -3.03
N GLY A 190 -5.72 -12.10 -2.41
CA GLY A 190 -4.47 -11.68 -3.05
C GLY A 190 -3.65 -12.88 -3.52
N THR A 191 -3.51 -13.91 -2.68
CA THR A 191 -2.87 -15.18 -3.06
C THR A 191 -3.61 -15.87 -4.19
N ALA A 192 -4.95 -15.88 -4.19
CA ALA A 192 -5.73 -16.47 -5.26
C ALA A 192 -5.43 -15.81 -6.62
N VAL A 193 -5.41 -14.47 -6.65
CA VAL A 193 -5.09 -13.71 -7.86
C VAL A 193 -3.67 -14.03 -8.35
N SER A 194 -2.68 -14.06 -7.45
CA SER A 194 -1.30 -14.43 -7.81
C SER A 194 -1.19 -15.87 -8.31
N TYR A 195 -1.88 -16.82 -7.66
CA TYR A 195 -1.85 -18.23 -8.03
C TYR A 195 -2.40 -18.48 -9.43
N PHE A 196 -3.59 -17.92 -9.74
CA PHE A 196 -4.20 -18.08 -11.06
C PHE A 196 -3.49 -17.25 -12.12
N GLY A 197 -3.01 -16.05 -11.77
CA GLY A 197 -2.25 -15.19 -12.69
C GLY A 197 -0.89 -15.78 -13.10
N HIS A 198 -0.30 -16.63 -12.27
CA HIS A 198 0.97 -17.32 -12.51
C HIS A 198 0.81 -18.83 -12.71
N HIS A 199 -0.36 -19.28 -13.16
CA HIS A 199 -0.64 -20.71 -13.32
C HIS A 199 0.42 -21.44 -14.17
N ASP A 200 0.76 -20.88 -15.32
CA ASP A 200 1.70 -21.50 -16.27
C ASP A 200 3.14 -21.48 -15.75
N ASP A 201 3.51 -20.43 -15.02
CA ASP A 201 4.81 -20.35 -14.34
C ASP A 201 4.92 -21.43 -13.25
N LEU A 202 3.87 -21.62 -12.45
CA LEU A 202 3.83 -22.68 -11.44
C LEU A 202 3.92 -24.06 -12.09
N TRP A 203 3.18 -24.29 -13.18
CA TRP A 203 3.25 -25.55 -13.93
C TRP A 203 4.65 -25.84 -14.46
N LYS A 204 5.37 -24.81 -14.94
CA LYS A 204 6.76 -24.96 -15.37
C LYS A 204 7.68 -25.37 -14.22
N LEU A 205 7.46 -24.85 -13.01
CA LEU A 205 8.30 -25.12 -11.84
C LEU A 205 8.05 -26.50 -11.23
N ASP A 206 6.78 -26.90 -11.12
CA ASP A 206 6.37 -28.07 -10.34
C ASP A 206 5.71 -29.18 -11.15
N GLY A 207 5.59 -29.02 -12.48
CA GLY A 207 5.03 -30.03 -13.37
C GLY A 207 3.54 -30.31 -13.14
N GLY A 208 2.83 -29.41 -12.45
CA GLY A 208 1.42 -29.57 -12.09
C GLY A 208 1.18 -30.23 -10.73
N ILE A 209 2.24 -30.64 -10.02
CA ILE A 209 2.14 -31.23 -8.68
C ILE A 209 2.51 -30.17 -7.64
N ARG A 210 1.59 -29.86 -6.74
CA ARG A 210 1.78 -28.78 -5.76
C ARG A 210 2.62 -29.26 -4.56
N HIS A 211 3.90 -28.88 -4.54
CA HIS A 211 4.85 -29.31 -3.51
C HIS A 211 5.07 -28.26 -2.41
N VAL A 212 5.03 -28.69 -1.14
CA VAL A 212 5.37 -27.84 0.01
C VAL A 212 6.86 -27.86 0.32
N THR A 213 7.48 -29.03 0.22
CA THR A 213 8.91 -29.25 0.49
C THR A 213 9.60 -29.93 -0.69
N GLY A 214 10.93 -29.92 -0.70
CA GLY A 214 11.74 -30.52 -1.77
C GLY A 214 12.22 -29.54 -2.83
N SER A 215 12.88 -30.04 -3.87
CA SER A 215 13.53 -29.25 -4.91
C SER A 215 12.56 -28.53 -5.86
N GLN A 216 11.32 -29.03 -5.97
CA GLN A 216 10.24 -28.45 -6.77
C GLN A 216 9.19 -27.74 -5.90
N ALA A 217 9.52 -27.43 -4.65
CA ALA A 217 8.59 -26.77 -3.73
C ALA A 217 8.20 -25.37 -4.23
N THR A 218 6.89 -25.15 -4.37
CA THR A 218 6.33 -23.85 -4.80
C THR A 218 5.50 -23.17 -3.71
N ALA A 219 5.22 -23.84 -2.58
CA ALA A 219 4.45 -23.26 -1.47
C ALA A 219 5.10 -22.02 -0.86
N GLY A 220 6.45 -21.97 -0.86
CA GLY A 220 7.24 -20.84 -0.37
C GLY A 220 7.07 -19.53 -1.15
N LEU A 221 6.45 -19.58 -2.33
CA LEU A 221 6.10 -18.39 -3.10
C LEU A 221 4.93 -17.61 -2.47
N PHE A 222 4.10 -18.28 -1.66
CA PHE A 222 2.87 -17.73 -1.11
C PHE A 222 2.95 -17.51 0.41
N ALA A 223 3.38 -18.53 1.14
CA ALA A 223 3.53 -18.52 2.59
C ALA A 223 4.99 -18.69 3.00
N THR A 224 5.34 -18.37 4.25
CA THR A 224 6.74 -18.45 4.67
C THR A 224 7.09 -19.84 5.20
N PHE A 225 8.32 -20.27 4.99
CA PHE A 225 8.85 -21.50 5.57
C PHE A 225 10.28 -21.23 6.04
N PRO A 226 10.75 -21.94 7.08
CA PRO A 226 12.08 -21.72 7.61
C PRO A 226 13.12 -22.27 6.63
N SER A 227 14.25 -21.58 6.52
CA SER A 227 15.44 -22.15 5.87
C SER A 227 15.97 -23.34 6.68
N PRO A 228 16.71 -24.28 6.04
CA PRO A 228 17.14 -25.52 6.69
C PRO A 228 17.95 -25.35 7.98
N GLN A 229 18.68 -24.23 8.12
CA GLN A 229 19.47 -23.94 9.33
C GLN A 229 18.63 -23.46 10.53
N MET A 230 17.38 -23.07 10.33
CA MET A 230 16.59 -22.42 11.37
C MET A 230 15.92 -23.44 12.28
N SER A 231 16.18 -23.33 13.59
CA SER A 231 15.42 -24.05 14.61
C SER A 231 14.05 -23.40 14.84
N VAL A 232 13.14 -24.11 15.51
CA VAL A 232 11.85 -23.56 15.97
C VAL A 232 12.07 -22.30 16.82
N TRP A 233 13.03 -22.36 17.75
CA TRP A 233 13.30 -21.20 18.61
C TRP A 233 13.96 -20.06 17.83
N GLY A 234 14.95 -20.35 16.99
CA GLY A 234 15.57 -19.35 16.13
C GLY A 234 14.55 -18.64 15.23
N SER A 235 13.59 -19.39 14.68
CA SER A 235 12.52 -18.88 13.83
C SER A 235 11.55 -17.97 14.58
N LEU A 236 11.16 -18.35 15.80
CA LEU A 236 10.29 -17.50 16.61
C LEU A 236 11.00 -16.21 17.01
N LEU A 237 12.27 -16.28 17.42
CA LEU A 237 13.06 -15.09 17.73
C LEU A 237 13.22 -14.17 16.52
N ASP A 238 13.51 -14.72 15.35
CA ASP A 238 13.58 -14.01 14.07
C ASP A 238 12.29 -13.20 13.78
N GLN A 239 11.12 -13.84 13.91
CA GLN A 239 9.83 -13.18 13.71
C GLN A 239 9.51 -12.11 14.77
N ILE A 240 9.91 -12.33 16.02
CA ILE A 240 9.76 -11.33 17.09
C ILE A 240 10.62 -10.10 16.78
N ILE A 241 11.91 -10.29 16.47
CA ILE A 241 12.84 -9.17 16.24
C ILE A 241 12.45 -8.38 14.98
N GLY A 242 12.20 -9.07 13.85
CA GLY A 242 11.80 -8.41 12.61
C GLY A 242 10.53 -7.58 12.77
N THR A 243 9.55 -8.11 13.50
CA THR A 243 8.29 -7.38 13.75
C THR A 243 8.44 -6.26 14.78
N ALA A 244 9.33 -6.40 15.77
CA ALA A 244 9.64 -5.32 16.71
C ALA A 244 10.28 -4.12 16.01
N ILE A 245 11.20 -4.37 15.07
CA ILE A 245 11.79 -3.32 14.23
C ILE A 245 10.71 -2.65 13.37
N LEU A 246 9.88 -3.45 12.69
CA LEU A 246 8.77 -2.92 11.89
C LEU A 246 7.84 -2.03 12.73
N ALA A 247 7.33 -2.53 13.85
CA ALA A 247 6.35 -1.79 14.67
C ALA A 247 6.97 -0.54 15.33
N GLY A 248 8.21 -0.63 15.82
CA GLY A 248 8.92 0.50 16.40
C GLY A 248 9.15 1.63 15.38
N LEU A 249 9.57 1.28 14.17
CA LEU A 249 9.77 2.27 13.10
C LEU A 249 8.46 2.79 12.52
N VAL A 250 7.39 1.99 12.51
CA VAL A 250 6.04 2.49 12.20
C VAL A 250 5.61 3.54 13.22
N CYS A 251 5.86 3.33 14.52
CA CYS A 251 5.60 4.34 15.54
C CYS A 251 6.41 5.62 15.27
N LEU A 252 7.69 5.49 14.90
CA LEU A 252 8.53 6.63 14.53
C LEU A 252 7.96 7.44 13.37
N ILE A 253 7.61 6.80 12.25
CA ILE A 253 7.16 7.53 11.05
C ILE A 253 5.75 8.11 11.18
N THR A 254 4.96 7.60 12.15
CA THR A 254 3.59 8.07 12.41
C THR A 254 3.52 9.05 13.59
N ASP A 255 4.59 9.22 14.35
CA ASP A 255 4.66 10.20 15.43
C ASP A 255 4.76 11.62 14.87
N LYS A 256 3.73 12.42 15.16
CA LYS A 256 3.58 13.79 14.68
C LYS A 256 4.70 14.71 15.16
N ARG A 257 5.38 14.40 16.26
CA ARG A 257 6.49 15.21 16.80
C ARG A 257 7.70 15.22 15.88
N HIS A 258 7.88 14.20 15.05
CA HIS A 258 8.93 14.18 14.04
C HIS A 258 8.62 15.07 12.81
N LYS A 259 7.40 15.61 12.71
CA LYS A 259 6.96 16.52 11.64
C LYS A 259 7.21 15.97 10.22
N ILE A 260 7.14 14.64 10.07
CA ILE A 260 7.26 13.97 8.78
C ILE A 260 6.05 14.37 7.92
N PRO A 261 6.24 14.91 6.71
CA PRO A 261 5.12 15.28 5.86
C PRO A 261 4.26 14.05 5.53
N PRO A 262 2.91 14.14 5.56
CA PRO A 262 2.05 12.96 5.40
C PRO A 262 2.30 12.15 4.12
N GLY A 263 2.69 12.82 3.03
CA GLY A 263 3.02 12.16 1.76
C GLY A 263 4.27 11.27 1.79
N PHE A 264 5.16 11.44 2.78
CA PHE A 264 6.38 10.65 2.96
C PHE A 264 6.20 9.42 3.87
N VAL A 265 5.10 9.33 4.61
CA VAL A 265 4.84 8.18 5.50
C VAL A 265 4.76 6.86 4.70
N PRO A 266 4.04 6.77 3.56
CA PRO A 266 3.96 5.51 2.82
C PRO A 266 5.30 5.06 2.18
N PRO A 267 6.11 5.94 1.56
CA PRO A 267 7.45 5.57 1.09
C PRO A 267 8.38 5.08 2.20
N LEU A 268 8.34 5.71 3.38
CA LEU A 268 9.12 5.27 4.54
C LEU A 268 8.63 3.91 5.06
N ALA A 269 7.32 3.67 5.09
CA ALA A 269 6.74 2.37 5.45
C ALA A 269 7.22 1.27 4.49
N GLY A 270 7.25 1.53 3.19
CA GLY A 270 7.81 0.63 2.18
C GLY A 270 9.31 0.39 2.35
N ALA A 271 10.08 1.43 2.65
CA ALA A 271 11.52 1.31 2.92
C ALA A 271 11.81 0.44 4.15
N ILE A 272 11.03 0.60 5.24
CA ILE A 272 11.12 -0.25 6.43
C ILE A 272 10.83 -1.71 6.06
N MET A 273 9.78 -1.97 5.28
CA MET A 273 9.44 -3.32 4.82
C MET A 273 10.59 -3.94 4.01
N SER A 274 11.14 -3.23 3.02
CA SER A 274 12.29 -3.70 2.24
C SER A 274 13.49 -4.00 3.14
N MET A 275 13.80 -3.13 4.10
CA MET A 275 14.91 -3.30 5.02
C MET A 275 14.75 -4.56 5.88
N VAL A 276 13.57 -4.77 6.46
CA VAL A 276 13.29 -5.98 7.27
C VAL A 276 13.36 -7.23 6.41
N ALA A 277 12.82 -7.19 5.19
CA ALA A 277 12.91 -8.31 4.25
C ALA A 277 14.36 -8.63 3.88
N MET A 278 15.20 -7.63 3.60
CA MET A 278 16.61 -7.83 3.25
C MET A 278 17.46 -8.36 4.41
N THR A 279 17.07 -8.08 5.66
CA THR A 279 17.85 -8.48 6.86
C THR A 279 17.40 -9.81 7.46
N PHE A 280 16.10 -10.11 7.45
CA PHE A 280 15.52 -11.31 8.07
C PHE A 280 14.90 -12.28 7.07
N GLY A 281 14.86 -11.93 5.77
CA GLY A 281 14.13 -12.73 4.79
C GLY A 281 14.77 -14.07 4.43
N ALA A 282 16.09 -14.17 4.49
CA ALA A 282 16.80 -15.44 4.25
C ALA A 282 16.57 -16.48 5.35
N ASN A 283 16.15 -16.06 6.55
CA ASN A 283 15.94 -16.94 7.69
C ASN A 283 14.60 -17.66 7.60
N GLY A 284 13.51 -16.94 7.90
CA GLY A 284 12.14 -17.46 7.95
C GLY A 284 11.18 -16.76 6.98
N GLY A 285 11.70 -16.08 5.96
CA GLY A 285 10.87 -15.42 4.94
C GLY A 285 10.16 -14.15 5.43
N PHE A 286 10.65 -13.52 6.50
CA PHE A 286 10.20 -12.21 7.00
C PHE A 286 8.66 -12.07 7.10
N ALA A 287 7.94 -13.09 7.60
CA ALA A 287 6.48 -13.05 7.61
C ALA A 287 5.93 -11.79 8.28
N ILE A 288 6.41 -11.48 9.51
CA ILE A 288 6.18 -10.27 10.32
C ILE A 288 4.72 -9.78 10.42
N ASN A 289 3.77 -10.59 9.98
CA ASN A 289 2.38 -10.27 9.77
C ASN A 289 1.56 -11.57 9.72
N PRO A 290 0.70 -11.82 10.74
CA PRO A 290 -0.09 -13.05 10.80
C PRO A 290 -1.03 -13.25 9.60
N ALA A 291 -1.64 -12.17 9.06
CA ALA A 291 -2.55 -12.27 7.93
C ALA A 291 -1.82 -12.58 6.61
N ARG A 292 -0.63 -12.01 6.43
CA ARG A 292 0.26 -12.22 5.26
C ARG A 292 0.82 -13.64 5.15
N ASP A 293 0.69 -14.43 6.21
CA ASP A 293 1.09 -15.83 6.21
C ASP A 293 -0.10 -16.79 6.28
N LEU A 294 -1.03 -16.58 7.23
CA LEU A 294 -2.19 -17.46 7.39
C LEU A 294 -3.13 -17.44 6.19
N GLY A 295 -3.38 -16.26 5.61
CA GLY A 295 -4.28 -16.11 4.46
C GLY A 295 -3.80 -16.91 3.26
N PRO A 296 -2.53 -16.73 2.82
CA PRO A 296 -1.95 -17.55 1.78
C PRO A 296 -1.94 -19.04 2.10
N ARG A 297 -1.58 -19.46 3.34
CA ARG A 297 -1.62 -20.88 3.74
C ARG A 297 -2.98 -21.52 3.55
N LEU A 298 -4.04 -20.83 3.99
CA LEU A 298 -5.41 -21.30 3.84
C LEU A 298 -5.79 -21.42 2.36
N PHE A 299 -5.35 -20.49 1.51
CA PHE A 299 -5.59 -20.59 0.08
C PHE A 299 -4.85 -21.77 -0.54
N ILE A 300 -3.55 -21.91 -0.28
CA ILE A 300 -2.76 -22.99 -0.90
C ILE A 300 -3.17 -24.39 -0.40
N LEU A 301 -3.71 -24.50 0.83
CA LEU A 301 -4.39 -25.71 1.29
C LEU A 301 -5.52 -26.10 0.33
N CYS A 302 -6.40 -25.15 -0.02
CA CYS A 302 -7.49 -25.35 -0.97
C CYS A 302 -7.00 -25.59 -2.40
N ALA A 303 -5.84 -25.02 -2.78
CA ALA A 303 -5.25 -25.13 -4.10
C ALA A 303 -4.51 -26.45 -4.36
N GLY A 304 -4.55 -27.40 -3.42
CA GLY A 304 -4.05 -28.76 -3.63
C GLY A 304 -2.65 -29.03 -3.07
N TYR A 305 -2.06 -28.12 -2.30
CA TYR A 305 -0.79 -28.38 -1.60
C TYR A 305 -0.94 -29.34 -0.40
N GLY A 306 -2.18 -29.61 0.03
CA GLY A 306 -2.48 -30.54 1.12
C GLY A 306 -2.13 -30.03 2.51
N TRP A 307 -2.31 -30.88 3.52
CA TRP A 307 -2.14 -30.50 4.93
C TRP A 307 -0.67 -30.21 5.32
N GLU A 308 0.28 -30.59 4.46
CA GLU A 308 1.71 -30.33 4.67
C GLU A 308 2.00 -28.83 4.84
N VAL A 309 1.19 -27.94 4.27
CA VAL A 309 1.31 -26.47 4.44
C VAL A 309 1.25 -26.02 5.91
N PHE A 310 0.64 -26.84 6.78
CA PHE A 310 0.56 -26.61 8.22
C PHE A 310 1.48 -27.55 9.03
N SER A 311 1.71 -28.79 8.59
CA SER A 311 2.52 -29.75 9.36
C SER A 311 4.02 -29.69 9.07
N ALA A 312 4.45 -29.07 7.97
CA ALA A 312 5.86 -28.99 7.60
C ALA A 312 6.72 -28.29 8.67
N TYR A 313 7.99 -28.69 8.73
CA TYR A 313 9.01 -28.11 9.62
C TYR A 313 8.60 -28.06 11.10
N GLY A 314 7.94 -29.13 11.59
CA GLY A 314 7.52 -29.22 12.98
C GLY A 314 6.38 -28.25 13.32
N PHE A 315 5.39 -28.17 12.43
CA PHE A 315 4.25 -27.26 12.55
C PHE A 315 4.63 -25.78 12.53
N TYR A 316 5.53 -25.37 11.62
CA TYR A 316 6.05 -24.00 11.58
C TYR A 316 4.98 -22.90 11.54
N PHE A 317 3.78 -23.18 11.01
CA PHE A 317 2.72 -22.19 10.80
C PHE A 317 2.40 -21.32 12.02
N TRP A 318 2.50 -21.84 13.26
CA TRP A 318 2.13 -21.05 14.44
C TRP A 318 3.13 -19.92 14.73
N ILE A 319 4.38 -20.04 14.24
CA ILE A 319 5.44 -19.06 14.45
C ILE A 319 5.10 -17.69 13.83
N PRO A 320 4.80 -17.58 12.53
CA PRO A 320 4.38 -16.32 11.92
C PRO A 320 3.00 -15.81 12.41
N LEU A 321 2.23 -16.62 13.14
CA LEU A 321 1.00 -16.17 13.82
C LEU A 321 1.31 -15.51 15.17
N VAL A 322 2.20 -16.10 15.97
CA VAL A 322 2.46 -15.67 17.36
C VAL A 322 3.62 -14.69 17.47
N GLY A 323 4.73 -14.98 16.80
CA GLY A 323 5.96 -14.18 16.85
C GLY A 323 5.73 -12.70 16.52
N PRO A 324 5.02 -12.39 15.42
CA PRO A 324 4.73 -11.00 15.07
C PRO A 324 3.88 -10.25 16.11
N LEU A 325 2.90 -10.90 16.74
CA LEU A 325 2.08 -10.27 17.79
C LEU A 325 2.95 -9.82 18.97
N ILE A 326 3.86 -10.69 19.42
CA ILE A 326 4.81 -10.40 20.50
C ILE A 326 5.77 -9.29 20.06
N GLY A 327 6.36 -9.43 18.88
CA GLY A 327 7.30 -8.46 18.32
C GLY A 327 6.71 -7.06 18.19
N ALA A 328 5.50 -6.94 17.64
CA ALA A 328 4.86 -5.64 17.46
C ALA A 328 4.60 -4.91 18.78
N LEU A 329 4.21 -5.64 19.83
CA LEU A 329 4.05 -5.07 21.17
C LEU A 329 5.40 -4.59 21.71
N ILE A 330 6.44 -5.43 21.66
CA ILE A 330 7.79 -5.06 22.11
C ILE A 330 8.28 -3.81 21.37
N GLY A 331 8.19 -3.79 20.04
CA GLY A 331 8.63 -2.65 19.22
C GLY A 331 7.92 -1.34 19.56
N ALA A 332 6.60 -1.38 19.68
CA ALA A 332 5.79 -0.23 20.07
C ALA A 332 6.14 0.28 21.49
N TRP A 333 6.32 -0.63 22.44
CA TRP A 333 6.71 -0.27 23.82
C TRP A 333 8.13 0.27 23.90
N LEU A 334 9.08 -0.31 23.17
CA LEU A 334 10.45 0.21 23.07
C LEU A 334 10.45 1.63 22.51
N TYR A 335 9.73 1.88 21.41
CA TYR A 335 9.61 3.24 20.88
C TYR A 335 9.01 4.19 21.93
N LYS A 336 7.91 3.80 22.59
CA LYS A 336 7.25 4.63 23.59
C LYS A 336 8.14 4.94 24.79
N LEU A 337 8.80 3.93 25.36
CA LEU A 337 9.64 4.08 26.55
C LEU A 337 10.89 4.92 26.27
N PHE A 338 11.60 4.66 25.16
CA PHE A 338 12.89 5.28 24.90
C PHE A 338 12.80 6.61 24.16
N VAL A 339 11.85 6.73 23.23
CA VAL A 339 11.67 7.96 22.42
C VAL A 339 10.41 8.68 22.86
N GLY A 340 9.30 7.95 22.97
CA GLY A 340 7.98 8.55 23.12
C GLY A 340 7.77 9.31 24.42
N LEU A 341 8.33 8.85 25.54
CA LEU A 341 8.26 9.53 26.85
C LEU A 341 9.26 10.67 27.00
N HIS A 342 10.29 10.73 26.15
CA HIS A 342 11.38 11.70 26.23
C HIS A 342 11.32 12.78 25.14
N GLY A 343 10.44 12.62 24.14
CA GLY A 343 10.21 13.64 23.12
C GLY A 343 9.68 14.90 23.78
N LEU A 344 10.48 15.98 23.75
CA LEU A 344 10.17 17.28 24.33
C LEU A 344 8.73 17.69 24.00
N ASN A 345 7.93 17.98 25.03
CA ASN A 345 6.66 18.67 24.84
C ASN A 345 6.94 19.99 24.13
N GLU A 346 6.27 20.28 23.03
CA GLU A 346 6.27 21.63 22.44
C GLU A 346 5.51 22.66 23.32
N ASP A 347 5.14 22.32 24.56
CA ASP A 347 4.39 23.17 25.49
C ASP A 347 5.16 23.54 26.78
N LEU A 348 6.50 23.48 26.78
CA LEU A 348 7.31 24.19 27.79
C LEU A 348 7.81 25.53 27.21
N ASP A 349 6.87 26.36 26.79
CA ASP A 349 7.11 27.80 26.70
C ASP A 349 7.18 28.37 28.13
N LEU A 350 8.36 28.25 28.75
CA LEU A 350 8.66 28.87 30.04
C LEU A 350 8.92 30.38 29.92
N THR A 351 8.62 31.01 28.78
CA THR A 351 8.72 32.46 28.59
C THR A 351 7.34 33.11 28.55
N SER A 352 6.82 33.37 29.75
CA SER A 352 5.94 34.51 30.08
C SER A 352 4.79 34.83 29.11
N LYS A 353 3.60 34.25 29.34
CA LYS A 353 2.33 35.02 29.41
C LYS A 353 1.18 34.14 29.91
N GLY A 354 0.75 34.40 31.15
CA GLY A 354 -0.66 34.54 31.51
C GLY A 354 -1.58 33.32 31.46
N TYR A 355 -1.80 32.74 32.64
CA TYR A 355 -2.82 31.75 33.04
C TYR A 355 -4.30 32.15 32.78
N ASN A 356 -4.63 33.11 31.91
CA ASN A 356 -6.03 33.58 31.79
C ASN A 356 -6.58 33.92 30.38
N ASP A 357 -5.86 33.71 29.26
CA ASP A 357 -6.27 34.34 27.99
C ASP A 357 -6.59 33.44 26.77
N TYR A 358 -6.69 32.10 26.89
CA TYR A 358 -7.10 31.27 25.74
C TYR A 358 -8.12 30.18 26.06
N MET A 359 -9.38 30.61 26.22
CA MET A 359 -10.51 29.85 25.71
C MET A 359 -11.15 30.64 24.57
N PRO A 360 -11.03 30.15 23.32
CA PRO A 360 -12.12 30.32 22.36
C PRO A 360 -12.61 28.98 21.80
N ARG A 361 -13.92 28.82 21.94
CA ARG A 361 -14.88 27.99 21.21
C ARG A 361 -14.40 27.45 19.84
N SER A 362 -14.50 26.12 19.70
CA SER A 362 -14.85 25.36 18.48
C SER A 362 -14.57 25.99 17.11
N GLN A 363 -13.48 25.57 16.46
CA GLN A 363 -13.29 25.48 15.00
C GLN A 363 -12.34 24.27 14.80
N GLY A 364 -12.63 23.17 14.10
CA GLY A 364 -13.28 23.05 12.80
C GLY A 364 -12.19 23.00 11.71
N ILE A 365 -11.46 21.89 11.54
CA ILE A 365 -10.66 21.66 10.34
C ILE A 365 -11.52 20.86 9.35
N LEU A 366 -12.17 21.61 8.47
CA LEU A 366 -12.79 21.14 7.23
C LEU A 366 -11.69 20.86 6.19
N ILE A 367 -11.61 19.62 5.72
CA ILE A 367 -11.11 19.30 4.38
C ILE A 367 -12.34 18.72 3.66
N GLY A 368 -12.83 19.45 2.65
CA GLY A 368 -14.20 19.37 2.17
C GLY A 368 -14.60 18.09 1.43
N TYR A 369 -15.85 17.69 1.67
CA TYR A 369 -16.85 17.45 0.62
C TYR A 369 -18.18 17.98 1.16
N ASP A 370 -18.67 19.06 0.54
CA ASP A 370 -19.92 19.72 0.90
C ASP A 370 -21.09 18.92 0.30
N ASN A 371 -21.78 18.14 1.14
CA ASN A 371 -23.09 17.58 0.82
C ASN A 371 -24.13 18.39 1.59
N THR A 372 -24.60 19.46 0.96
CA THR A 372 -25.83 20.15 1.35
C THR A 372 -27.00 19.19 1.17
N LEU A 373 -27.65 18.80 2.28
CA LEU A 373 -29.09 18.53 2.42
C LEU A 373 -29.39 18.05 3.85
N SER A 374 -29.64 18.99 4.76
CA SER A 374 -30.76 19.00 5.71
C SER A 374 -30.43 19.84 6.93
N ARG A 375 -31.08 21.01 7.02
CA ARG A 375 -31.61 21.69 8.22
C ARG A 375 -31.86 23.16 7.88
N THR A 376 -32.84 23.39 7.02
CA THR A 376 -33.60 24.64 6.98
C THR A 376 -34.69 24.60 8.05
N ALA A 377 -35.05 25.77 8.58
CA ALA A 377 -35.97 26.07 9.70
C ALA A 377 -35.24 26.12 11.06
N THR A 378 -35.08 27.23 11.77
CA THR A 378 -35.81 28.52 11.81
C THR A 378 -34.91 29.50 12.56
N ASN A 379 -34.69 30.71 12.02
CA ASN A 379 -34.44 31.93 12.79
C ASN A 379 -34.47 33.13 11.83
N ILE A 380 -35.69 33.58 11.53
CA ILE A 380 -35.93 34.87 10.88
C ILE A 380 -35.77 35.93 11.96
N CYS A 381 -34.69 36.71 11.90
CA CYS A 381 -34.50 37.90 12.72
C CYS A 381 -35.28 39.04 12.07
N VAL A 382 -36.40 39.44 12.67
CA VAL A 382 -37.20 40.60 12.24
C VAL A 382 -36.47 41.87 12.70
N GLN A 383 -35.94 42.66 11.76
CA GLN A 383 -35.50 44.02 12.04
C GLN A 383 -36.72 44.90 12.37
N ARG A 384 -36.74 45.53 13.55
CA ARG A 384 -37.68 46.62 13.88
C ARG A 384 -37.09 47.96 13.41
N PRO A 385 -37.88 48.86 12.80
CA PRO A 385 -37.45 50.24 12.57
C PRO A 385 -37.55 51.07 13.88
N PRO A 386 -36.81 52.18 13.98
CA PRO A 386 -36.75 52.99 15.19
C PRO A 386 -38.07 53.74 15.44
N ILE A 387 -38.50 53.77 16.71
CA ILE A 387 -39.64 54.57 17.18
C ILE A 387 -39.12 55.98 17.49
N ASP A 388 -39.62 56.97 16.76
CA ASP A 388 -39.47 58.40 17.03
C ASP A 388 -40.37 58.77 18.22
N THR A 389 -39.77 59.23 19.33
CA THR A 389 -40.52 59.79 20.46
C THR A 389 -40.61 61.30 20.31
N ARG A 390 -41.67 61.78 19.65
CA ARG A 390 -42.20 63.13 19.82
C ARG A 390 -43.72 63.12 19.87
N TYR A 391 -44.22 63.60 21.02
CA TYR A 391 -45.59 63.92 21.42
C TYR A 391 -46.50 62.76 21.83
#